data_AF-A0A1W9QQB0-F1
#
_entry.id   AF-A0A1W9QQB0-F1
#
_cell.length_a   1.000
_cell.length_b   1.000
_cell.length_c   1.000
_cell.angle_alpha   90.00
_cell.angle_beta   90.00
_cell.angle_gamma   90.00
#
_symmetry.space_group_name_H-M   'P 1'
#
loop_
_entity.id
_entity.type
_entity.pdbx_description
1 polymer ?
#
loop_
_entity_poly.entity_id
_entity_poly.type
_entity_poly.pdbx_seq_one_letter_code
_entity_poly.pdbx_strand_id
1 'polypeptide(L)'
;MIKNSLILSVIFLLLAPAVNAQNEKLQTVFIYNFTKHIEWPPEYSSGDFVIGVLGNSPIIEEIEKLAKSRKIGNQKIVVNKYRTIDDIGQCNIIFIPKSKSGEIG
;
A
#
# COMPACT_ATOMS: atom_id res chain seq x y z
N MET A 1 11.90 43.08 15.49
CA MET A 1 11.97 42.29 14.24
C MET A 1 12.27 40.80 14.45
N ILE A 2 13.14 40.40 15.38
CA ILE A 2 13.48 38.97 15.62
C ILE A 2 12.32 38.15 16.23
N LYS A 3 11.49 38.76 17.10
CA LYS A 3 10.38 38.08 17.79
C LYS A 3 9.26 37.60 16.84
N ASN A 4 8.92 38.39 15.82
CA ASN A 4 7.93 38.02 14.81
C ASN A 4 8.44 36.90 13.90
N SER A 5 9.75 36.88 13.60
CA SER A 5 10.40 35.82 12.82
C SER A 5 10.41 34.47 13.57
N LEU A 6 10.61 34.49 14.90
CA LEU A 6 10.50 33.31 15.75
C LEU A 6 9.07 32.74 15.78
N ILE A 7 8.05 33.60 15.87
CA ILE A 7 6.65 33.18 15.85
C ILE A 7 6.28 32.53 14.51
N LEU A 8 6.76 33.08 13.39
CA LEU A 8 6.53 32.51 12.06
C LEU A 8 7.19 31.13 11.88
N SER A 9 8.41 30.94 12.41
CA SER A 9 9.08 29.63 12.35
C SER A 9 8.37 28.56 13.19
N VAL A 10 7.81 28.93 14.35
CA VAL A 10 7.06 27.99 15.20
C VAL A 10 5.73 27.57 14.53
N ILE A 11 5.04 28.50 13.87
CA ILE A 11 3.80 28.19 13.13
C ILE A 11 4.08 27.27 11.93
N PHE A 12 5.19 27.46 11.23
CA PHE A 12 5.57 26.61 10.10
C PHE A 12 5.89 25.16 10.54
N LEU A 13 6.51 24.98 11.71
CA LEU A 13 6.76 23.64 12.27
C LEU A 13 5.47 22.90 12.63
N LEU A 14 4.44 23.62 13.10
CA LEU A 14 3.14 23.04 13.49
C LEU A 14 2.28 22.64 12.27
N LEU A 15 2.61 23.12 11.08
CA LEU A 15 1.90 22.84 9.83
C LEU A 15 2.59 21.78 8.95
N ALA A 16 3.69 21.18 9.41
CA ALA A 16 4.38 20.15 8.64
C ALA A 16 3.47 18.92 8.49
N PRO A 17 3.06 18.53 7.26
CA PRO A 17 2.30 17.32 7.06
C PRO A 17 3.16 16.10 7.43
N ALA A 18 2.55 15.10 8.07
CA ALA A 18 3.22 13.85 8.40
C ALA A 18 3.73 13.16 7.10
N VAL A 19 5.04 12.98 6.99
CA VAL A 19 5.78 12.45 5.80
C VAL A 19 5.62 10.93 5.64
N ASN A 20 4.49 10.36 6.04
CA ASN A 20 4.28 8.92 5.89
C ASN A 20 3.76 8.58 4.49
N ALA A 21 2.74 9.30 4.00
CA ALA A 21 1.99 8.99 2.78
C ALA A 21 2.82 8.82 1.48
N GLN A 22 4.04 9.35 1.42
CA GLN A 22 4.90 9.18 0.25
C GLN A 22 5.43 7.75 0.13
N ASN A 23 5.65 7.06 1.26
CA ASN A 23 6.19 5.71 1.27
C ASN A 23 5.20 4.68 0.73
N GLU A 24 3.94 4.74 1.17
CA GLU A 24 2.93 3.77 0.75
C GLU A 24 2.55 3.94 -0.74
N LYS A 25 2.52 5.18 -1.23
CA LYS A 25 2.32 5.45 -2.66
C LYS A 25 3.43 4.83 -3.50
N LEU A 26 4.69 5.02 -3.09
CA LEU A 26 5.84 4.44 -3.79
C LEU A 26 5.82 2.90 -3.73
N GLN A 27 5.54 2.32 -2.56
CA GLN A 27 5.36 0.87 -2.41
C GLN A 27 4.25 0.32 -3.31
N THR A 28 3.12 1.02 -3.43
CA THR A 28 2.01 0.66 -4.32
C THR A 28 2.46 0.65 -5.79
N VAL A 29 3.27 1.62 -6.21
CA VAL A 29 3.86 1.63 -7.56
C VAL A 29 4.79 0.44 -7.76
N PHE A 30 5.61 0.08 -6.78
CA PHE A 30 6.46 -1.10 -6.87
C PHE A 30 5.64 -2.39 -6.98
N ILE A 31 4.61 -2.57 -6.14
CA ILE A 31 3.69 -3.72 -6.21
C ILE A 31 3.09 -3.83 -7.62
N TYR A 32 2.58 -2.73 -8.17
CA TYR A 32 2.01 -2.70 -9.51
C TYR A 32 3.06 -2.99 -10.60
N ASN A 33 4.31 -2.60 -10.40
CA ASN A 33 5.36 -2.95 -11.35
C ASN A 33 5.69 -4.45 -11.29
N PHE A 34 5.71 -5.07 -10.11
CA PHE A 34 5.90 -6.52 -10.02
C PHE A 34 4.81 -7.29 -10.76
N THR A 35 3.56 -6.84 -10.67
CA THR A 35 2.45 -7.53 -11.36
C THR A 35 2.61 -7.54 -12.88
N LYS A 36 3.31 -6.55 -13.45
CA LYS A 36 3.58 -6.44 -14.89
C LYS A 36 4.81 -7.20 -15.38
N HIS A 37 5.78 -7.42 -14.50
CA HIS A 37 7.07 -8.00 -14.87
C HIS A 37 7.23 -9.45 -14.35
N ILE A 38 6.19 -9.98 -13.71
CA ILE A 38 6.08 -11.38 -13.31
C ILE A 38 5.10 -12.08 -14.26
N GLU A 39 5.50 -13.23 -14.78
CA GLU A 39 4.59 -14.12 -15.48
C GLU A 39 3.77 -14.91 -14.45
N TRP A 40 2.46 -14.68 -14.44
CA TRP A 40 1.55 -15.33 -13.49
C TRP A 40 1.10 -16.70 -14.02
N PRO A 41 0.96 -17.71 -13.15
CA PRO A 41 0.43 -19.00 -13.56
C PRO A 41 -0.98 -18.86 -14.18
N PRO A 42 -1.39 -19.77 -15.09
CA PRO A 42 -2.73 -19.75 -15.68
C PRO A 42 -3.85 -19.74 -14.64
N GLU A 43 -3.67 -20.42 -13.52
CA GLU A 43 -4.65 -20.51 -12.43
C GLU A 43 -4.90 -19.15 -11.76
N TYR A 44 -3.92 -18.24 -11.82
CA TYR A 44 -3.97 -16.90 -11.25
C TYR A 44 -4.24 -15.80 -12.29
N SER A 45 -4.40 -16.18 -13.56
CA SER A 45 -4.61 -15.28 -14.70
C SER A 45 -6.09 -15.03 -15.03
N SER A 46 -7.00 -15.52 -14.18
CA SER A 46 -8.45 -15.34 -14.33
C SER A 46 -9.07 -14.72 -13.08
N GLY A 47 -10.25 -14.11 -13.22
CA GLY A 47 -10.94 -13.44 -12.12
C GLY A 47 -10.32 -12.11 -11.71
N ASP A 48 -10.42 -11.78 -10.42
CA ASP A 48 -9.82 -10.56 -9.85
C ASP A 48 -8.38 -10.83 -9.42
N PHE A 49 -7.51 -9.84 -9.62
CA PHE A 49 -6.15 -9.87 -9.11
C PHE A 49 -6.13 -9.33 -7.69
N VAL A 50 -5.92 -10.22 -6.72
CA VAL A 50 -6.07 -9.91 -5.31
C VAL A 50 -4.71 -9.56 -4.69
N ILE A 51 -4.61 -8.35 -4.14
CA ILE A 51 -3.48 -7.89 -3.32
C ILE A 51 -3.93 -7.96 -1.86
N GLY A 52 -3.37 -8.92 -1.12
CA GLY A 52 -3.56 -9.05 0.33
C GLY A 52 -2.73 -8.03 1.10
N VAL A 53 -3.25 -7.52 2.22
CA VAL A 53 -2.52 -6.70 3.19
C VAL A 53 -2.70 -7.30 4.58
N LEU A 54 -1.61 -7.65 5.26
CA LEU A 54 -1.64 -8.15 6.63
C LEU A 54 -1.73 -7.00 7.64
N GLY A 55 -2.77 -6.99 8.46
CA GLY A 55 -3.05 -5.94 9.43
C GLY A 55 -3.54 -4.64 8.80
N ASN A 56 -3.47 -3.55 9.57
CA ASN A 56 -3.84 -2.22 9.09
C ASN A 56 -2.61 -1.53 8.49
N SER A 57 -2.77 -0.94 7.30
CA SER A 57 -1.74 -0.14 6.67
C SER A 57 -2.37 0.95 5.77
N PRO A 58 -1.82 2.18 5.74
CA PRO A 58 -2.28 3.21 4.81
C PRO A 58 -2.14 2.82 3.34
N ILE A 59 -1.34 1.79 3.01
CA ILE A 59 -1.17 1.29 1.64
C ILE A 59 -2.48 0.77 1.04
N ILE A 60 -3.44 0.36 1.87
CA ILE A 60 -4.76 -0.11 1.40
C ILE A 60 -5.43 0.98 0.56
N GLU A 61 -5.45 2.22 1.06
CA GLU A 61 -6.05 3.36 0.35
C GLU A 61 -5.32 3.68 -0.96
N GLU A 62 -3.99 3.55 -0.98
CA GLU A 62 -3.20 3.78 -2.19
C GLU A 62 -3.43 2.69 -3.25
N ILE A 63 -3.56 1.43 -2.83
CA ILE A 63 -3.93 0.31 -3.72
C ILE A 63 -5.35 0.52 -4.27
N GLU A 64 -6.31 0.92 -3.43
CA GLU A 64 -7.69 1.22 -3.88
C GLU A 64 -7.73 2.37 -4.90
N LYS A 65 -6.95 3.44 -4.68
CA LYS A 65 -6.81 4.54 -5.64
C LYS A 65 -6.23 4.04 -6.97
N LEU A 66 -5.22 3.18 -6.94
CA LEU A 66 -4.64 2.59 -8.13
C LEU A 66 -5.65 1.68 -8.86
N ALA A 67 -6.40 0.87 -8.13
CA ALA A 67 -7.40 -0.06 -8.65
C ALA A 67 -8.54 0.64 -9.42
N LYS A 68 -8.86 1.89 -9.10
CA LYS A 68 -9.87 2.68 -9.84
C LYS A 68 -9.47 2.98 -11.29
N SER A 69 -8.18 2.96 -11.62
CA SER A 69 -7.67 3.41 -12.92
C SER A 69 -6.76 2.41 -13.63
N ARG A 70 -6.49 1.25 -13.03
CA ARG A 70 -5.55 0.24 -13.53
C ARG A 70 -6.13 -1.17 -13.42
N LYS A 71 -5.62 -2.04 -14.28
CA LYS A 71 -5.90 -3.48 -14.33
C LYS A 71 -4.60 -4.24 -14.55
N ILE A 72 -4.61 -5.53 -14.29
CA ILE A 72 -3.49 -6.44 -14.58
C ILE A 72 -3.99 -7.40 -15.65
N GLY A 73 -3.55 -7.17 -16.90
CA GLY A 73 -4.21 -7.75 -18.06
C GLY A 73 -5.71 -7.38 -18.08
N ASN A 74 -6.57 -8.39 -18.07
CA ASN A 74 -8.03 -8.22 -17.99
C ASN A 74 -8.60 -8.28 -16.57
N GLN A 75 -7.78 -8.57 -15.55
CA GLN A 75 -8.20 -8.76 -14.17
C GLN A 75 -8.37 -7.40 -13.46
N LYS A 76 -9.44 -7.25 -12.68
CA LYS A 76 -9.62 -6.08 -11.80
C LYS A 76 -8.71 -6.23 -10.58
N ILE A 77 -8.16 -5.12 -10.10
CA ILE A 77 -7.33 -5.13 -8.90
C ILE A 77 -8.26 -5.03 -7.68
N VAL A 78 -8.13 -5.96 -6.74
CA VAL A 78 -8.88 -5.99 -5.48
C VAL A 78 -7.90 -6.01 -4.32
N VAL A 79 -8.17 -5.23 -3.27
CA VAL A 79 -7.39 -5.27 -2.03
C VAL A 79 -8.16 -6.00 -0.95
N ASN A 80 -7.53 -6.98 -0.31
CA ASN A 80 -8.10 -7.71 0.82
C ASN A 80 -7.25 -7.48 2.05
N LYS A 81 -7.88 -7.05 3.15
CA LYS A 81 -7.20 -6.91 4.44
C LYS A 81 -7.36 -8.19 5.26
N TYR A 82 -6.25 -8.77 5.68
CA TYR A 82 -6.21 -9.93 6.57
C TYR A 82 -5.80 -9.49 7.97
N ARG A 83 -6.44 -10.04 9.01
CA ARG A 83 -6.14 -9.63 10.40
C ARG A 83 -4.95 -10.39 10.96
N THR A 84 -4.89 -11.69 10.69
CA THR A 84 -3.84 -12.61 11.13
C THR A 84 -3.33 -13.44 9.94
N ILE A 85 -2.23 -14.15 10.13
CA ILE A 85 -1.65 -15.03 9.10
C ILE A 85 -2.61 -16.17 8.75
N ASP A 86 -3.30 -16.72 9.75
CA ASP A 86 -4.27 -17.80 9.57
C ASP A 86 -5.51 -17.38 8.76
N ASP A 87 -5.81 -16.07 8.71
CA ASP A 87 -6.92 -15.53 7.93
C ASP A 87 -6.58 -15.34 6.44
N ILE A 88 -5.30 -15.52 6.05
CA ILE A 88 -4.85 -15.28 4.67
C ILE A 88 -5.45 -16.32 3.73
N GLY A 89 -6.40 -15.87 2.91
CA GLY A 89 -6.96 -16.65 1.82
C GLY A 89 -6.13 -16.57 0.53
N GLN A 90 -6.73 -17.04 -0.57
CA GLN A 90 -6.11 -16.95 -1.90
C GLN A 90 -5.89 -15.48 -2.30
N CYS A 91 -4.64 -15.12 -2.57
CA CYS A 91 -4.25 -13.84 -3.14
C CYS A 91 -3.04 -14.02 -4.08
N ASN A 92 -2.83 -13.07 -5.00
CA ASN A 92 -1.72 -13.08 -5.95
C ASN A 92 -0.44 -12.51 -5.30
N ILE A 93 -0.60 -11.47 -4.49
CA ILE A 93 0.48 -10.80 -3.75
C ILE A 93 0.02 -10.57 -2.33
N ILE A 94 0.89 -10.83 -1.34
CA ILE A 94 0.69 -10.44 0.06
C ILE A 94 1.67 -9.33 0.41
N PHE A 95 1.15 -8.19 0.88
CA PHE A 95 1.95 -7.12 1.46
C PHE A 95 1.95 -7.23 2.98
N ILE A 96 3.13 -7.26 3.56
CA ILE A 96 3.34 -7.35 5.01
C ILE A 96 3.94 -6.03 5.48
N PRO A 97 3.18 -5.19 6.19
CA PRO A 97 3.71 -3.98 6.78
C PRO A 97 4.80 -4.28 7.81
N LYS A 98 5.71 -3.33 8.03
CA LYS A 98 6.79 -3.47 9.03
C LYS A 98 6.28 -3.83 10.43
N SER A 99 5.09 -3.36 10.81
CA SER A 99 4.47 -3.68 12.10
C SER A 99 4.08 -5.15 12.25
N LYS A 100 4.00 -5.90 11.15
CA LYS A 100 3.57 -7.29 11.09
C LYS A 100 4.69 -8.26 10.71
N SER A 101 5.88 -7.77 10.38
CA SER A 101 6.98 -8.63 9.95
C SER A 101 7.47 -9.59 11.03
N GLY A 102 7.36 -9.22 12.31
CA GLY A 102 7.74 -10.09 13.44
C GLY A 102 6.77 -11.23 13.72
N GLU A 103 5.60 -11.26 13.06
CA GLU A 103 4.64 -12.38 13.16
C GLU A 103 4.99 -13.50 12.16
N ILE A 104 5.92 -13.24 11.24
CA ILE A 104 6.35 -14.15 10.18
C ILE A 104 7.77 -14.62 10.52
N GLY A 105 7.87 -15.57 11.45
CA GLY A 105 9.14 -16.10 11.95
C GLY A 105 8.96 -17.07 13.09
#